data_AF-A0AAJ5BCC1-F1
#
_entry.id   AF-A0AAJ5BCC1-F1
#
_cell.length_a   1.000
_cell.length_b   1.000
_cell.length_c   1.000
_cell.angle_alpha   90.00
_cell.angle_beta   90.00
_cell.angle_gamma   90.00
#
_symmetry.space_group_name_H-M   'P 1'
#
loop_
_entity.id
_entity.type
_entity.pdbx_description
1 polymer ?
#
loop_
_entity_poly.entity_id
_entity_poly.type
_entity_poly.pdbx_seq_one_letter_code
_entity_poly.pdbx_strand_id
1 'polypeptide(L)'
;MKLRFLRTSLLLALGLTLTTTVFTSCSSDDSNHTIVIKEVKQSVEARSEFTIDPKIDPTTHKFVWHNTTTQKKLSEEPILKYKIDYAETQTIALRVTSNTGVLEIYDYIVTAKYGETHNILNLKDIKLGLPVEGGNLWTDTFTNGARIEAKPFSFSHTVSTFGENKYWNGFIASNSTDQKDHKDKFASNMHGSMAKNTDKNGNALPFLVAYTEGITTKYAKGDVIDVNKAVTSVTLSDEKGQQLLPVEINVGLSPYTYYSIKNGDNFAKKFGKGDYYSIIVYGLDENKKVINNPIELKLVEYKDDKGSINTNWQKIKLDKLGAAKYLVFYVDSSDKGEYGINTPALFTVKDLVVHKLAK
;
A
#
# COMPACT_ATOMS: atom_id res chain seq x y z
N MET A 1 -9.28 -14.45 31.76
CA MET A 1 -8.09 -15.25 31.39
C MET A 1 -7.82 -15.01 29.90
N LYS A 2 -6.77 -14.25 29.56
CA LYS A 2 -6.46 -13.79 28.20
C LYS A 2 -5.94 -14.96 27.35
N LEU A 3 -6.67 -15.39 26.33
CA LEU A 3 -6.13 -16.33 25.33
C LEU A 3 -5.23 -15.57 24.36
N ARG A 4 -3.96 -15.97 24.36
CA ARG A 4 -2.91 -15.57 23.42
C ARG A 4 -3.13 -16.34 22.11
N PHE A 5 -3.30 -15.64 20.99
CA PHE A 5 -3.18 -16.26 19.67
C PHE A 5 -1.70 -16.30 19.26
N LEU A 6 -1.19 -17.52 19.13
CA LEU A 6 0.13 -17.84 18.60
C LEU A 6 0.11 -17.58 17.08
N ARG A 7 1.06 -16.78 16.58
CA ARG A 7 1.36 -16.68 15.14
C ARG A 7 2.42 -17.74 14.80
N THR A 8 2.12 -18.65 13.89
CA THR A 8 3.12 -19.55 13.27
C THR A 8 3.38 -19.19 11.82
N SER A 9 4.62 -19.50 11.44
CA SER A 9 5.39 -19.04 10.29
C SER A 9 4.92 -19.47 8.91
N LEU A 10 5.49 -18.80 7.91
CA LEU A 10 5.76 -19.34 6.56
C LEU A 10 6.13 -20.83 6.63
N LEU A 11 5.31 -21.66 5.99
CA LEU A 11 5.69 -22.93 5.40
C LEU A 11 4.87 -23.05 4.12
N LEU A 12 5.57 -23.27 3.00
CA LEU A 12 4.95 -23.70 1.76
C LEU A 12 4.38 -25.10 2.01
N ALA A 13 3.06 -25.20 2.08
CA ALA A 13 2.33 -26.46 2.05
C ALA A 13 1.00 -26.22 1.34
N LEU A 14 0.80 -26.84 0.18
CA LEU A 14 -0.54 -27.07 -0.35
C LEU A 14 -1.20 -28.05 0.61
N GLY A 15 -2.11 -27.55 1.45
CA GLY A 15 -2.93 -28.38 2.33
C GLY A 15 -4.24 -27.66 2.60
N LEU A 16 -5.34 -28.17 2.04
CA LEU A 16 -6.67 -27.84 2.53
C LEU A 16 -6.77 -28.39 3.96
N THR A 17 -6.90 -27.52 4.95
CA THR A 17 -7.32 -27.92 6.30
C THR A 17 -8.81 -27.67 6.39
N LEU A 18 -9.59 -28.74 6.62
CA LEU A 18 -11.01 -28.64 6.95
C LEU A 18 -11.16 -28.65 8.47
N THR A 19 -11.79 -27.61 9.02
CA THR A 19 -12.29 -27.64 10.39
C THR A 19 -13.81 -27.59 10.36
N THR A 20 -14.45 -28.60 10.97
CA THR A 20 -15.91 -28.72 11.02
C THR A 20 -16.43 -28.27 12.38
N THR A 21 -17.34 -27.30 12.39
CA THR A 21 -18.11 -26.92 13.58
C THR A 21 -19.59 -27.11 13.28
N VAL A 22 -20.25 -27.97 14.05
CA VAL A 22 -21.69 -28.25 13.92
C VAL A 22 -22.42 -27.40 14.96
N PHE A 23 -23.35 -26.56 14.52
CA PHE A 23 -24.28 -25.85 15.40
C PHE A 23 -25.70 -26.38 15.13
N THR A 24 -26.32 -26.98 16.13
CA THR A 24 -27.75 -27.32 16.11
C THR A 24 -28.52 -26.12 16.63
N SER A 25 -29.22 -25.39 15.75
CA SER A 25 -30.11 -24.29 16.15
C SER A 25 -31.45 -24.87 16.58
N CYS A 26 -31.75 -24.84 17.87
CA CYS A 26 -33.09 -25.15 18.39
C CYS A 26 -33.97 -23.89 18.30
N SER A 27 -34.72 -23.75 17.20
CA SER A 27 -35.89 -22.85 17.15
C SER A 27 -37.12 -23.72 16.99
N SER A 28 -38.08 -23.54 17.89
CA SER A 28 -39.27 -24.40 18.08
C SER A 28 -40.40 -24.08 17.10
N ASP A 29 -40.13 -24.13 15.79
CA ASP A 29 -41.16 -24.19 14.77
C ASP A 29 -40.64 -25.03 13.58
N ASP A 30 -41.48 -25.95 13.12
CA ASP A 30 -41.16 -27.13 12.31
C ASP A 30 -40.30 -26.88 11.05
N SER A 31 -39.03 -27.27 11.14
CA SER A 31 -38.26 -28.02 10.13
C SER A 31 -36.85 -28.24 10.69
N ASN A 32 -36.39 -29.49 10.78
CA ASN A 32 -35.03 -29.85 11.19
C ASN A 32 -34.01 -29.36 10.14
N HIS A 33 -33.76 -28.05 10.08
CA HIS A 33 -32.72 -27.48 9.24
C HIS A 33 -31.39 -27.56 10.00
N THR A 34 -30.70 -28.68 9.83
CA THR A 34 -29.29 -28.81 10.25
C THR A 34 -28.46 -27.83 9.42
N ILE A 35 -27.89 -26.81 10.06
CA ILE A 35 -26.90 -25.93 9.44
C ILE A 35 -25.52 -26.49 9.75
N VAL A 36 -24.81 -26.93 8.70
CA VAL A 36 -23.41 -27.34 8.82
C VAL A 36 -22.53 -26.19 8.35
N ILE A 37 -21.57 -25.78 9.18
CA ILE A 37 -20.56 -24.77 8.83
C ILE A 37 -19.21 -25.47 8.67
N LYS A 38 -18.58 -25.31 7.50
CA LYS A 38 -17.24 -25.83 7.22
C LYS A 38 -16.32 -24.67 6.87
N GLU A 39 -15.18 -24.58 7.55
CA GLU A 39 -14.13 -23.60 7.21
C GLU A 39 -13.03 -24.27 6.40
N VAL A 40 -12.63 -23.63 5.30
CA VAL A 40 -11.56 -24.08 4.41
C VAL A 40 -10.57 -22.94 4.18
N LYS A 41 -9.28 -23.19 4.43
CA LYS A 41 -8.21 -22.21 4.19
C LYS A 41 -7.48 -22.52 2.90
N GLN A 42 -7.27 -21.50 2.07
CA GLN A 42 -6.53 -21.61 0.82
C GLN A 42 -5.60 -20.41 0.61
N SER A 43 -4.43 -20.65 0.03
CA SER A 43 -3.52 -19.60 -0.45
C SER A 43 -3.54 -19.58 -1.98
N VAL A 44 -3.64 -18.40 -2.58
CA VAL A 44 -3.68 -18.21 -4.03
C VAL A 44 -2.73 -17.08 -4.45
N GLU A 45 -2.40 -17.02 -5.74
CA GLU A 45 -1.65 -15.90 -6.30
C GLU A 45 -2.59 -14.74 -6.63
N ALA A 46 -2.26 -13.53 -6.15
CA ALA A 46 -3.02 -12.33 -6.49
C ALA A 46 -2.93 -12.04 -7.99
N ARG A 47 -4.03 -11.57 -8.58
CA ARG A 47 -4.23 -11.31 -10.03
C ARG A 47 -4.28 -12.54 -10.93
N SER A 48 -4.14 -13.75 -10.38
CA SER A 48 -4.36 -15.01 -11.11
C SER A 48 -5.76 -15.55 -10.82
N GLU A 49 -6.43 -16.09 -11.84
CA GLU A 49 -7.68 -16.83 -11.64
C GLU A 49 -7.39 -18.14 -10.88
N PHE A 50 -8.28 -18.50 -9.96
CA PHE A 50 -8.27 -19.78 -9.28
C PHE A 50 -9.68 -20.35 -9.19
N THR A 51 -9.77 -21.63 -8.89
CA THR A 51 -11.05 -22.33 -8.73
C THR A 51 -11.25 -22.83 -7.31
N ILE A 52 -12.48 -22.74 -6.82
CA ILE A 52 -12.94 -23.46 -5.62
C ILE A 52 -13.94 -24.51 -6.07
N ASP A 53 -13.60 -25.77 -5.86
CA ASP A 53 -14.46 -26.92 -6.16
C ASP A 53 -14.82 -27.63 -4.83
N PRO A 54 -16.07 -27.48 -4.35
CA PRO A 54 -16.52 -28.09 -3.10
C PRO A 54 -16.69 -29.61 -3.20
N LYS A 55 -16.61 -30.20 -4.41
CA LYS A 55 -16.85 -31.63 -4.68
C LYS A 55 -18.24 -32.09 -4.25
N ILE A 56 -19.26 -31.26 -4.51
CA ILE A 56 -20.67 -31.56 -4.24
C ILE A 56 -21.39 -31.82 -5.56
N ASP A 57 -22.24 -32.84 -5.59
CA ASP A 57 -23.00 -33.23 -6.78
C ASP A 57 -24.01 -32.15 -7.19
N PRO A 58 -23.89 -31.58 -8.40
CA PRO A 58 -24.76 -30.52 -8.85
C PRO A 58 -26.16 -30.96 -9.28
N THR A 59 -26.41 -32.26 -9.41
CA THR A 59 -27.74 -32.78 -9.77
C THR A 59 -28.70 -32.80 -8.57
N THR A 60 -28.13 -32.81 -7.36
CA THR A 60 -28.87 -32.93 -6.09
C THR A 60 -28.88 -31.65 -5.25
N HIS A 61 -28.11 -30.62 -5.66
CA HIS A 61 -27.90 -29.41 -4.89
C HIS A 61 -27.91 -28.14 -5.75
N LYS A 62 -28.34 -27.03 -5.15
CA LYS A 62 -28.22 -25.67 -5.69
C LYS A 62 -27.13 -24.90 -4.95
N PHE A 63 -26.38 -24.07 -5.68
CA PHE A 63 -25.22 -23.34 -5.18
C PHE A 63 -25.46 -21.85 -5.24
N VAL A 64 -25.02 -21.13 -4.22
CA VAL A 64 -24.92 -19.67 -4.27
C VAL A 64 -23.66 -19.23 -3.56
N TRP A 65 -22.76 -18.59 -4.31
CA TRP A 65 -21.51 -18.04 -3.81
C TRP A 65 -21.66 -16.56 -3.47
N HIS A 66 -21.08 -16.13 -2.35
CA HIS A 66 -21.09 -14.73 -1.91
C HIS A 66 -19.73 -14.32 -1.35
N ASN A 67 -19.34 -13.08 -1.59
CA ASN A 67 -18.27 -12.45 -0.83
C ASN A 67 -18.85 -11.92 0.47
N THR A 68 -18.39 -12.42 1.62
CA THR A 68 -18.97 -12.09 2.93
C THR A 68 -18.69 -10.65 3.36
N THR A 69 -17.60 -10.05 2.88
CA THR A 69 -17.22 -8.67 3.21
C THR A 69 -18.11 -7.66 2.48
N THR A 70 -18.38 -7.89 1.19
CA THR A 70 -19.17 -6.99 0.34
C THR A 70 -20.64 -7.38 0.26
N GLN A 71 -21.01 -8.57 0.76
CA GLN A 71 -22.32 -9.20 0.63
C GLN A 71 -22.76 -9.42 -0.83
N LYS A 72 -21.84 -9.30 -1.79
CA LYS A 72 -22.13 -9.44 -3.22
C LYS A 72 -22.22 -10.92 -3.61
N LYS A 73 -23.30 -11.29 -4.30
CA LYS A 73 -23.42 -12.59 -5.00
C LYS A 73 -22.37 -12.69 -6.09
N LEU A 74 -21.61 -13.79 -6.09
CA LEU A 74 -20.50 -14.04 -6.99
C LEU A 74 -20.89 -14.98 -8.13
N SER A 75 -21.58 -16.08 -7.83
CA SER A 75 -21.91 -17.14 -8.80
C SER A 75 -23.02 -18.07 -8.27
N GLU A 76 -23.67 -18.81 -9.16
CA GLU A 76 -24.54 -19.96 -8.85
C GLU A 76 -23.99 -21.28 -9.41
N GLU A 77 -22.81 -21.24 -10.02
CA GLU A 77 -22.14 -22.42 -10.56
C GLU A 77 -21.66 -23.34 -9.43
N PRO A 78 -21.59 -24.67 -9.67
CA PRO A 78 -21.09 -25.61 -8.67
C PRO A 78 -19.60 -25.40 -8.34
N ILE A 79 -18.82 -24.91 -9.31
CA ILE A 79 -17.41 -24.56 -9.16
C ILE A 79 -17.28 -23.05 -9.30
N LEU A 80 -16.70 -22.41 -8.29
CA LEU A 80 -16.41 -20.98 -8.38
C LEU A 80 -15.10 -20.76 -9.12
N LYS A 81 -15.13 -20.02 -10.22
CA LYS A 81 -13.96 -19.34 -10.79
C LYS A 81 -13.89 -17.94 -10.19
N TYR A 82 -12.76 -17.57 -9.61
CA TYR A 82 -12.61 -16.29 -8.93
C TYR A 82 -11.18 -15.75 -9.02
N LYS A 83 -11.04 -14.44 -8.79
CA LYS A 83 -9.77 -13.74 -8.80
C LYS A 83 -9.77 -12.70 -7.70
N ILE A 84 -8.66 -12.61 -6.97
CA ILE A 84 -8.40 -11.56 -5.98
C ILE A 84 -7.25 -10.71 -6.51
N ASP A 85 -7.48 -9.41 -6.73
CA ASP A 85 -6.54 -8.54 -7.46
C ASP A 85 -5.35 -8.04 -6.63
N TYR A 86 -5.44 -8.09 -5.30
CA TYR A 86 -4.42 -7.57 -4.39
C TYR A 86 -4.01 -8.63 -3.37
N ALA A 87 -2.85 -8.45 -2.74
CA ALA A 87 -2.49 -9.28 -1.60
C ALA A 87 -3.38 -8.93 -0.40
N GLU A 88 -4.33 -9.81 -0.10
CA GLU A 88 -5.32 -9.68 0.96
C GLU A 88 -5.94 -11.04 1.32
N THR A 89 -6.70 -11.08 2.41
CA THR A 89 -7.51 -12.23 2.78
C THR A 89 -8.98 -11.88 2.60
N GLN A 90 -9.72 -12.71 1.85
CA GLN A 90 -11.17 -12.61 1.69
C GLN A 90 -11.84 -13.88 2.21
N THR A 91 -13.02 -13.74 2.81
CA THR A 91 -13.88 -14.87 3.15
C THR A 91 -15.00 -14.99 2.12
N ILE A 92 -15.05 -16.12 1.42
CA ILE A 92 -16.04 -16.44 0.40
C ILE A 92 -16.97 -17.51 0.96
N ALA A 93 -18.25 -17.20 1.07
CA ALA A 93 -19.26 -18.15 1.53
C ALA A 93 -19.88 -18.88 0.34
N LEU A 94 -20.04 -20.19 0.46
CA LEU A 94 -20.90 -21.00 -0.39
C LEU A 94 -22.10 -21.47 0.43
N ARG A 95 -23.29 -21.15 -0.07
CA ARG A 95 -24.55 -21.71 0.39
C ARG A 95 -24.97 -22.85 -0.54
N VAL A 96 -25.22 -24.02 0.03
CA VAL A 96 -25.69 -25.19 -0.71
C VAL A 96 -27.05 -25.60 -0.17
N THR A 97 -28.03 -25.78 -1.06
CA THR A 97 -29.36 -26.29 -0.68
C THR A 97 -29.64 -27.58 -1.43
N SER A 98 -29.84 -28.68 -0.70
CA SER A 98 -30.21 -29.96 -1.30
C SER A 98 -31.64 -29.91 -1.86
N ASN A 99 -31.97 -30.81 -2.77
CA ASN A 99 -33.35 -30.99 -3.25
C ASN A 99 -34.34 -31.36 -2.13
N THR A 100 -33.85 -31.85 -0.99
CA THR A 100 -34.63 -32.16 0.22
C THR A 100 -34.75 -30.98 1.19
N GLY A 101 -34.20 -29.81 0.85
CA GLY A 101 -34.29 -28.59 1.66
C GLY A 101 -33.25 -28.48 2.77
N VAL A 102 -32.24 -29.35 2.81
CA VAL A 102 -31.12 -29.25 3.76
C VAL A 102 -30.18 -28.14 3.31
N LEU A 103 -29.75 -27.31 4.26
CA LEU A 103 -28.92 -26.15 4.04
C LEU A 103 -27.52 -26.36 4.62
N GLU A 104 -26.49 -26.29 3.78
CA GLU A 104 -25.09 -26.30 4.20
C GLU A 104 -24.40 -24.99 3.84
N ILE A 105 -23.48 -24.53 4.69
CA ILE A 105 -22.72 -23.30 4.50
C ILE A 105 -21.22 -23.62 4.62
N TYR A 106 -20.45 -23.14 3.66
CA TYR A 106 -19.00 -23.30 3.61
C TYR A 106 -18.35 -21.93 3.58
N ASP A 107 -17.41 -21.68 4.48
CA ASP A 107 -16.59 -20.47 4.50
C ASP A 107 -15.18 -20.77 4.00
N TYR A 108 -14.85 -20.23 2.84
CA TYR A 108 -13.51 -20.30 2.26
C TYR A 108 -12.73 -19.04 2.63
N ILE A 109 -11.74 -19.18 3.51
CA ILE A 109 -10.79 -18.14 3.85
C ILE A 109 -9.65 -18.20 2.83
N VAL A 110 -9.72 -17.34 1.83
CA VAL A 110 -8.75 -17.27 0.74
C VAL A 110 -7.75 -16.15 1.00
N THR A 111 -6.47 -16.49 1.15
CA THR A 111 -5.38 -15.53 1.28
C THR A 111 -4.63 -15.41 -0.05
N ALA A 112 -4.81 -14.29 -0.74
CA ALA A 112 -4.07 -13.94 -1.93
C ALA A 112 -2.72 -13.31 -1.56
N LYS A 113 -1.66 -13.72 -2.26
CA LYS A 113 -0.30 -13.18 -2.09
C LYS A 113 0.30 -12.82 -3.44
N TYR A 114 1.14 -11.79 -3.47
CA TYR A 114 1.95 -11.51 -4.64
C TYR A 114 2.99 -12.62 -4.82
N GLY A 115 2.95 -13.28 -5.98
CA GLY A 115 3.86 -14.38 -6.35
C GLY A 115 5.03 -13.92 -7.21
N GLU A 116 5.60 -14.86 -7.96
CA GLU A 116 6.76 -14.62 -8.82
C GLU A 116 6.50 -13.64 -9.96
N THR A 117 5.24 -13.39 -10.30
CA THR A 117 4.83 -12.41 -11.31
C THR A 117 4.94 -10.96 -10.82
N HIS A 118 5.27 -10.72 -9.56
CA HIS A 118 5.37 -9.39 -8.97
C HIS A 118 6.76 -9.12 -8.41
N ASN A 119 7.15 -7.84 -8.38
CA ASN A 119 8.28 -7.37 -7.58
C ASN A 119 7.74 -6.47 -6.47
N ILE A 120 8.22 -6.69 -5.25
CA ILE A 120 7.93 -5.87 -4.07
C ILE A 120 9.23 -5.18 -3.67
N LEU A 121 9.17 -3.87 -3.42
CA LEU A 121 10.31 -3.09 -2.97
C LEU A 121 10.96 -3.74 -1.75
N ASN A 122 12.25 -4.07 -1.89
CA ASN A 122 13.05 -4.65 -0.83
C ASN A 122 14.26 -3.75 -0.56
N LEU A 123 14.33 -3.23 0.66
CA LEU A 123 15.37 -2.29 1.10
C LEU A 123 16.42 -2.94 1.99
N LYS A 124 16.37 -4.27 2.20
CA LYS A 124 17.27 -4.97 3.14
C LYS A 124 18.76 -4.80 2.81
N ASP A 125 19.07 -4.64 1.52
CA ASP A 125 20.45 -4.56 1.02
C ASP A 125 20.93 -3.10 0.90
N ILE A 126 20.07 -2.12 1.19
CA ILE A 126 20.45 -0.70 1.21
C ILE A 126 21.24 -0.42 2.49
N LYS A 127 22.48 0.02 2.34
CA LYS A 127 23.39 0.27 3.46
C LYS A 127 22.96 1.48 4.28
N LEU A 128 22.46 1.26 5.49
CA LEU A 128 22.19 2.30 6.46
C LEU A 128 23.39 2.47 7.41
N GLY A 129 23.75 3.71 7.72
CA GLY A 129 24.88 3.98 8.62
C GLY A 129 25.16 5.45 8.96
N LEU A 130 24.42 6.41 8.39
CA LEU A 130 24.50 7.80 8.85
C LEU A 130 23.56 7.97 10.06
N PRO A 131 24.08 8.25 11.27
CA PRO A 131 23.26 8.27 12.48
C PRO A 131 22.29 9.44 12.48
N VAL A 132 21.06 9.18 12.93
CA VAL A 132 20.00 10.16 13.19
C VAL A 132 19.25 9.76 14.46
N GLU A 133 18.38 10.65 14.97
CA GLU A 133 17.49 10.29 16.08
C GLU A 133 16.68 9.04 15.70
N GLY A 134 16.69 8.04 16.59
CA GLY A 134 15.91 6.81 16.45
C GLY A 134 16.35 5.86 15.34
N GLY A 135 17.50 6.06 14.66
CA GLY A 135 17.99 5.13 13.64
C GLY A 135 19.17 5.62 12.80
N ASN A 136 19.23 5.17 11.55
CA ASN A 136 20.25 5.49 10.57
C ASN A 136 19.64 5.77 9.19
N LEU A 137 20.26 6.66 8.43
CA LEU A 137 19.98 6.90 7.02
C LEU A 137 20.90 6.08 6.12
N TRP A 138 20.51 5.99 4.86
CA TRP A 138 21.35 5.52 3.78
C TRP A 138 22.69 6.25 3.75
N THR A 139 23.78 5.50 3.63
CA THR A 139 25.15 6.04 3.71
C THR A 139 25.46 7.12 2.68
N ASP A 140 24.76 7.13 1.56
CA ASP A 140 25.00 8.05 0.45
C ASP A 140 23.99 9.21 0.36
N THR A 141 23.21 9.46 1.42
CA THR A 141 22.23 10.55 1.52
C THR A 141 22.79 11.94 1.13
N PHE A 142 24.09 12.18 1.33
CA PHE A 142 24.74 13.45 1.00
C PHE A 142 25.84 13.29 -0.06
N THR A 143 25.77 12.22 -0.84
CA THR A 143 26.67 11.91 -1.96
C THR A 143 26.00 12.32 -3.28
N ASN A 144 26.60 13.29 -3.97
CA ASN A 144 26.08 13.76 -5.25
C ASN A 144 26.14 12.63 -6.30
N GLY A 145 25.07 12.49 -7.10
CA GLY A 145 24.94 11.47 -8.14
C GLY A 145 24.61 10.05 -7.65
N ALA A 146 24.57 9.81 -6.33
CA ALA A 146 24.14 8.53 -5.79
C ALA A 146 22.64 8.31 -6.05
N ARG A 147 22.23 7.05 -6.25
CA ARG A 147 20.83 6.61 -6.37
C ARG A 147 20.57 5.38 -5.51
N ILE A 148 19.33 5.25 -5.04
CA ILE A 148 18.87 4.01 -4.40
C ILE A 148 18.44 3.05 -5.50
N GLU A 149 19.18 1.96 -5.65
CA GLU A 149 18.91 0.88 -6.58
C GLU A 149 18.39 -0.33 -5.82
N ALA A 150 17.10 -0.64 -5.99
CA ALA A 150 16.45 -1.82 -5.44
C ALA A 150 15.63 -2.45 -6.56
N LYS A 151 16.29 -3.20 -7.44
CA LYS A 151 15.70 -3.66 -8.72
C LYS A 151 14.31 -4.30 -8.52
N PRO A 152 13.33 -4.00 -9.40
CA PRO A 152 13.44 -3.22 -10.64
C PRO A 152 13.32 -1.69 -10.44
N PHE A 153 13.43 -1.20 -9.21
CA PHE A 153 13.22 0.20 -8.85
C PHE A 153 14.55 0.96 -8.76
N SER A 154 14.65 2.08 -9.46
CA SER A 154 15.71 3.09 -9.28
C SER A 154 15.05 4.40 -8.83
N PHE A 155 15.43 4.89 -7.66
CA PHE A 155 14.81 6.08 -7.06
C PHE A 155 15.66 7.34 -7.31
N SER A 156 15.01 8.45 -7.66
CA SER A 156 15.67 9.74 -7.81
C SER A 156 16.27 10.20 -6.48
N HIS A 157 17.43 10.83 -6.56
CA HIS A 157 18.10 11.44 -5.43
C HIS A 157 19.04 12.52 -5.97
N THR A 158 18.97 13.71 -5.37
CA THR A 158 19.79 14.86 -5.75
C THR A 158 20.34 15.52 -4.51
N VAL A 159 21.59 15.98 -4.57
CA VAL A 159 22.23 16.72 -3.48
C VAL A 159 22.57 18.11 -3.97
N SER A 160 22.15 19.12 -3.21
CA SER A 160 22.53 20.52 -3.41
C SER A 160 23.32 21.04 -2.22
N THR A 161 24.19 22.01 -2.45
CA THR A 161 25.03 22.61 -1.40
C THR A 161 24.72 24.10 -1.29
N PHE A 162 24.52 24.59 -0.07
CA PHE A 162 24.43 26.02 0.22
C PHE A 162 25.34 26.37 1.40
N GLY A 163 26.40 27.13 1.11
CA GLY A 163 27.51 27.30 2.05
C GLY A 163 28.19 25.96 2.34
N GLU A 164 28.34 25.62 3.62
CA GLU A 164 28.90 24.33 4.07
C GLU A 164 27.85 23.23 4.23
N ASN A 165 26.56 23.58 4.12
CA ASN A 165 25.46 22.66 4.33
C ASN A 165 25.07 21.94 3.04
N LYS A 166 24.81 20.63 3.17
CA LYS A 166 24.27 19.80 2.10
C LYS A 166 22.79 19.51 2.36
N TYR A 167 22.02 19.53 1.29
CA TYR A 167 20.59 19.25 1.27
C TYR A 167 20.34 18.15 0.24
N TRP A 168 19.35 17.33 0.50
CA TRP A 168 18.93 16.28 -0.41
C TRP A 168 17.47 16.49 -0.82
N ASN A 169 17.14 16.07 -2.03
CA ASN A 169 15.75 15.91 -2.48
C ASN A 169 15.61 14.57 -3.20
N GLY A 170 14.37 14.18 -3.52
CA GLY A 170 14.05 12.88 -4.09
C GLY A 170 13.79 11.87 -2.96
N PHE A 171 14.49 10.73 -2.99
CA PHE A 171 14.32 9.65 -2.02
C PHE A 171 15.62 9.37 -1.27
N ILE A 172 15.49 9.06 0.02
CA ILE A 172 16.53 8.43 0.83
C ILE A 172 15.94 7.22 1.57
N ALA A 173 16.76 6.25 1.97
CA ALA A 173 16.34 5.19 2.88
C ALA A 173 16.63 5.59 4.33
N SER A 174 15.71 5.23 5.22
CA SER A 174 15.79 5.48 6.66
C SER A 174 15.22 4.27 7.40
N ASN A 175 15.75 3.97 8.59
CA ASN A 175 15.07 3.12 9.57
C ASN A 175 14.75 3.88 10.87
N SER A 176 14.78 5.22 10.85
CA SER A 176 14.47 6.02 12.03
C SER A 176 13.07 5.68 12.56
N THR A 177 13.00 5.44 13.87
CA THR A 177 11.75 5.21 14.62
C THR A 177 11.27 6.49 15.31
N ASP A 178 11.89 7.62 15.02
CA ASP A 178 11.54 8.90 15.63
C ASP A 178 10.22 9.45 15.08
N GLN A 179 9.37 9.87 16.01
CA GLN A 179 8.01 10.38 15.77
C GLN A 179 7.75 11.66 16.56
N LYS A 180 8.79 12.27 17.14
CA LYS A 180 8.65 13.43 18.03
C LYS A 180 8.48 14.73 17.25
N ASP A 181 7.90 15.73 17.92
CA ASP A 181 7.86 17.10 17.42
C ASP A 181 9.22 17.77 17.68
N HIS A 182 9.93 18.08 16.60
CA HIS A 182 11.24 18.73 16.64
C HIS A 182 11.20 20.18 16.18
N LYS A 183 10.05 20.87 16.21
CA LYS A 183 9.85 22.32 15.95
C LYS A 183 10.98 23.07 15.22
N ASP A 184 12.03 23.49 15.94
CA ASP A 184 13.12 24.33 15.39
C ASP A 184 14.29 23.55 14.77
N LYS A 185 14.20 22.22 14.75
CA LYS A 185 15.24 21.27 14.33
C LYS A 185 14.72 20.24 13.33
N PHE A 186 13.66 20.56 12.57
CA PHE A 186 13.13 19.63 11.57
C PHE A 186 14.16 19.27 10.50
N ALA A 187 15.02 20.20 10.10
CA ALA A 187 16.09 19.94 9.12
C ALA A 187 16.97 18.72 9.48
N SER A 188 17.20 18.46 10.77
CA SER A 188 17.98 17.31 11.24
C SER A 188 17.13 16.11 11.64
N ASN A 189 15.81 16.26 11.81
CA ASN A 189 14.91 15.23 12.35
C ASN A 189 13.72 14.88 11.43
N MET A 190 13.81 15.19 10.13
CA MET A 190 12.74 14.93 9.16
C MET A 190 12.63 13.46 8.71
N HIS A 191 13.51 12.59 9.19
CA HIS A 191 13.79 11.29 8.57
C HIS A 191 12.99 10.10 9.14
N GLY A 192 12.07 10.37 10.07
CA GLY A 192 11.17 9.38 10.67
C GLY A 192 9.89 9.15 9.87
N SER A 193 9.03 8.27 10.39
CA SER A 193 7.65 8.05 9.88
C SER A 193 6.68 8.04 11.04
N MET A 194 5.55 8.75 10.93
CA MET A 194 4.47 8.63 11.91
C MET A 194 3.84 7.23 11.94
N ALA A 195 3.97 6.50 10.85
CA ALA A 195 3.53 5.12 10.76
C ALA A 195 4.57 4.18 11.37
N LYS A 196 4.11 3.23 12.20
CA LYS A 196 4.96 2.23 12.84
C LYS A 196 5.80 1.49 11.79
N ASN A 197 7.11 1.52 11.95
CA ASN A 197 8.09 0.87 11.08
C ASN A 197 8.94 -0.18 11.83
N THR A 198 8.43 -0.78 12.90
CA THR A 198 9.11 -1.88 13.60
C THR A 198 8.43 -3.22 13.35
N ASP A 199 9.22 -4.29 13.31
CA ASP A 199 8.70 -5.66 13.25
C ASP A 199 8.03 -6.06 14.58
N LYS A 200 7.56 -7.31 14.65
CA LYS A 200 6.90 -7.86 15.85
C LYS A 200 7.82 -7.93 17.08
N ASN A 201 9.14 -7.95 16.87
CA ASN A 201 10.16 -8.02 17.91
C ASN A 201 10.69 -6.63 18.28
N GLY A 202 10.22 -5.56 17.61
CA GLY A 202 10.66 -4.19 17.84
C GLY A 202 11.84 -3.76 17.00
N ASN A 203 12.34 -4.58 16.08
CA ASN A 203 13.44 -4.20 15.19
C ASN A 203 12.96 -3.17 14.17
N ALA A 204 13.73 -2.10 13.98
CA ALA A 204 13.44 -1.09 12.97
C ALA A 204 13.55 -1.66 11.56
N LEU A 205 12.52 -1.43 10.76
CA LEU A 205 12.44 -1.80 9.35
C LEU A 205 12.75 -0.57 8.48
N PRO A 206 13.53 -0.74 7.42
CA PRO A 206 13.81 0.34 6.49
C PRO A 206 12.55 0.74 5.70
N PHE A 207 12.45 2.02 5.40
CA PHE A 207 11.48 2.64 4.52
C PHE A 207 12.17 3.76 3.73
N LEU A 208 11.48 4.36 2.76
CA LEU A 208 11.99 5.53 2.06
C LEU A 208 11.34 6.81 2.59
N VAL A 209 12.13 7.87 2.73
CA VAL A 209 11.64 9.23 2.92
C VAL A 209 11.69 9.91 1.56
N ALA A 210 10.58 10.52 1.15
CA ALA A 210 10.44 11.27 -0.08
C ALA A 210 10.37 12.77 0.26
N TYR A 211 11.33 13.54 -0.23
CA TYR A 211 11.29 15.00 -0.21
C TYR A 211 11.07 15.48 -1.64
N THR A 212 9.88 16.02 -1.89
CA THR A 212 9.40 16.39 -3.21
C THR A 212 9.11 17.89 -3.31
N GLU A 213 8.40 18.27 -4.37
CA GLU A 213 7.91 19.62 -4.61
C GLU A 213 6.37 19.66 -4.63
N GLY A 214 5.83 20.85 -4.39
CA GLY A 214 4.41 21.10 -4.60
C GLY A 214 4.06 21.08 -6.08
N ILE A 215 2.94 20.46 -6.45
CA ILE A 215 2.46 20.51 -7.82
C ILE A 215 2.07 21.94 -8.19
N THR A 216 2.62 22.46 -9.29
CA THR A 216 2.31 23.81 -9.79
C THR A 216 1.37 23.78 -11.00
N THR A 217 1.41 22.69 -11.78
CA THR A 217 0.56 22.47 -12.97
C THR A 217 0.04 21.04 -12.97
N LYS A 218 -1.23 20.84 -13.34
CA LYS A 218 -1.80 19.50 -13.54
C LYS A 218 -1.49 19.02 -14.96
N TYR A 219 -1.05 17.77 -15.08
CA TYR A 219 -0.73 17.16 -16.36
C TYR A 219 -1.87 16.24 -16.81
N ALA A 220 -2.30 16.37 -18.05
CA ALA A 220 -3.26 15.50 -18.70
C ALA A 220 -2.57 14.33 -19.40
N LYS A 221 -3.37 13.33 -19.81
CA LYS A 221 -2.87 12.22 -20.63
C LYS A 221 -2.21 12.73 -21.91
N GLY A 222 -1.00 12.25 -22.19
CA GLY A 222 -0.19 12.63 -23.33
C GLY A 222 0.79 13.78 -23.07
N ASP A 223 0.61 14.53 -21.98
CA ASP A 223 1.56 15.58 -21.58
C ASP A 223 2.91 14.97 -21.22
N VAL A 224 3.98 15.70 -21.48
CA VAL A 224 5.34 15.29 -21.14
C VAL A 224 5.73 15.88 -19.79
N ILE A 225 6.17 15.02 -18.87
CA ILE A 225 6.83 15.45 -17.64
C ILE A 225 8.33 15.21 -17.79
N ASP A 226 9.15 16.26 -17.64
CA ASP A 226 10.60 16.11 -17.65
C ASP A 226 11.09 15.44 -16.36
N VAL A 227 11.26 14.13 -16.41
CA VAL A 227 11.68 13.30 -15.27
C VAL A 227 13.06 13.71 -14.72
N ASN A 228 13.89 14.42 -15.50
CA ASN A 228 15.18 14.93 -15.01
C ASN A 228 15.04 16.20 -14.16
N LYS A 229 13.91 16.91 -14.28
CA LYS A 229 13.58 18.08 -13.47
C LYS A 229 12.63 17.72 -12.32
N ALA A 230 11.83 16.67 -12.48
CA ALA A 230 11.00 16.15 -11.42
C ALA A 230 11.86 15.68 -10.24
N VAL A 231 11.65 16.30 -9.08
CA VAL A 231 12.45 16.04 -7.87
C VAL A 231 12.34 14.59 -7.41
N THR A 232 11.14 14.03 -7.47
CA THR A 232 10.82 12.72 -6.88
C THR A 232 10.24 11.80 -7.95
N SER A 233 11.09 10.92 -8.49
CA SER A 233 10.70 9.95 -9.50
C SER A 233 11.28 8.56 -9.24
N VAL A 234 10.59 7.54 -9.75
CA VAL A 234 11.03 6.15 -9.72
C VAL A 234 11.10 5.66 -11.15
N THR A 235 12.25 5.16 -11.56
CA THR A 235 12.40 4.45 -12.84
C THR A 235 12.14 2.97 -12.61
N LEU A 236 11.26 2.39 -13.43
CA LEU A 236 10.91 0.98 -13.44
C LEU A 236 11.64 0.28 -14.59
N SER A 237 12.52 -0.65 -14.26
CA SER A 237 13.31 -1.38 -15.26
C SER A 237 13.41 -2.86 -14.90
N ASP A 238 12.65 -3.68 -15.60
CA ASP A 238 12.79 -5.13 -15.53
C ASP A 238 14.00 -5.59 -16.36
N GLU A 239 14.80 -6.52 -15.82
CA GLU A 239 16.01 -7.01 -16.48
C GLU A 239 15.74 -7.74 -17.79
N LYS A 240 14.54 -8.32 -17.94
CA LYS A 240 14.11 -9.01 -19.17
C LYS A 240 13.37 -8.07 -20.13
N GLY A 241 13.26 -6.78 -19.81
CA GLY A 241 12.55 -5.79 -20.59
C GLY A 241 11.04 -5.93 -20.56
N GLN A 242 10.48 -6.60 -19.55
CA GLN A 242 9.02 -6.69 -19.40
C GLN A 242 8.43 -5.33 -19.02
N GLN A 243 7.22 -5.05 -19.52
CA GLN A 243 6.45 -3.91 -19.04
C GLN A 243 6.04 -4.14 -17.58
N LEU A 244 6.16 -3.08 -16.77
CA LEU A 244 5.85 -3.12 -15.35
C LEU A 244 4.60 -2.30 -15.07
N LEU A 245 3.59 -2.94 -14.48
CA LEU A 245 2.37 -2.29 -14.00
C LEU A 245 2.52 -1.98 -12.51
N PRO A 246 2.58 -0.71 -12.08
CA PRO A 246 2.46 -0.34 -10.67
C PRO A 246 1.13 -0.84 -10.11
N VAL A 247 1.16 -1.55 -8.98
CA VAL A 247 -0.03 -2.16 -8.37
C VAL A 247 -0.46 -1.41 -7.13
N GLU A 248 0.44 -1.28 -6.16
CA GLU A 248 0.15 -0.57 -4.91
C GLU A 248 1.44 -0.05 -4.26
N ILE A 249 1.29 0.92 -3.36
CA ILE A 249 2.36 1.45 -2.51
C ILE A 249 1.77 1.84 -1.15
N ASN A 250 2.54 1.69 -0.07
CA ASN A 250 2.16 2.23 1.23
C ASN A 250 2.83 3.60 1.42
N VAL A 251 2.05 4.59 1.84
CA VAL A 251 2.52 5.94 2.16
C VAL A 251 2.21 6.31 3.61
N GLY A 252 3.02 7.20 4.19
CA GLY A 252 2.84 7.71 5.54
C GLY A 252 3.25 9.17 5.63
N LEU A 253 2.82 9.84 6.70
CA LEU A 253 3.29 11.19 7.00
C LEU A 253 4.68 11.11 7.65
N SER A 254 5.57 12.03 7.24
CA SER A 254 6.76 12.31 8.03
C SER A 254 6.36 13.02 9.35
N PRO A 255 7.17 12.93 10.41
CA PRO A 255 6.93 13.71 11.64
C PRO A 255 6.85 15.21 11.37
N TYR A 256 7.73 15.73 10.51
CA TYR A 256 7.72 17.15 10.17
C TYR A 256 6.38 17.57 9.54
N THR A 257 5.93 16.87 8.49
CA THR A 257 4.65 17.16 7.84
C THR A 257 3.47 17.02 8.80
N TYR A 258 3.47 15.98 9.66
CA TYR A 258 2.41 15.78 10.65
C TYR A 258 2.32 16.94 11.64
N TYR A 259 3.43 17.36 12.24
CA TYR A 259 3.42 18.42 13.24
C TYR A 259 3.21 19.80 12.63
N SER A 260 3.72 20.04 11.43
CA SER A 260 3.43 21.24 10.63
C SER A 260 1.92 21.38 10.40
N ILE A 261 1.24 20.33 9.93
CA ILE A 261 -0.22 20.31 9.77
C ILE A 261 -0.93 20.55 11.11
N LYS A 262 -0.50 19.87 12.17
CA LYS A 262 -1.19 19.88 13.47
C LYS A 262 -1.02 21.18 14.26
N ASN A 263 0.17 21.76 14.22
CA ASN A 263 0.58 22.85 15.10
C ASN A 263 0.92 24.15 14.34
N GLY A 264 1.15 24.08 13.04
CA GLY A 264 1.86 25.11 12.29
C GLY A 264 3.36 25.11 12.59
N ASP A 265 4.10 25.86 11.78
CA ASP A 265 5.53 26.13 12.00
C ASP A 265 5.88 27.55 11.50
N ASN A 266 7.16 27.85 11.31
CA ASN A 266 7.61 29.17 10.86
C ASN A 266 7.18 29.53 9.43
N PHE A 267 6.75 28.54 8.64
CA PHE A 267 6.35 28.69 7.24
C PHE A 267 4.89 28.29 7.03
N ALA A 268 4.47 27.16 7.58
CA ALA A 268 3.14 26.59 7.38
C ALA A 268 2.15 27.01 8.47
N LYS A 269 0.90 27.24 8.08
CA LYS A 269 -0.17 27.47 9.04
C LYS A 269 -0.65 26.15 9.62
N LYS A 270 -1.18 26.20 10.85
CA LYS A 270 -1.97 25.10 11.40
C LYS A 270 -3.21 24.86 10.52
N PHE A 271 -3.50 23.60 10.22
CA PHE A 271 -4.70 23.22 9.47
C PHE A 271 -5.99 23.43 10.27
N GLY A 272 -7.02 23.92 9.59
CA GLY A 272 -8.40 24.07 10.05
C GLY A 272 -9.39 23.54 9.01
N LYS A 273 -10.68 23.87 9.18
CA LYS A 273 -11.72 23.39 8.26
C LYS A 273 -11.42 23.73 6.79
N GLY A 274 -11.52 22.72 5.93
CA GLY A 274 -11.29 22.81 4.49
C GLY A 274 -9.85 22.53 4.08
N ASP A 275 -8.91 22.45 5.03
CA ASP A 275 -7.52 22.18 4.70
C ASP A 275 -7.26 20.72 4.34
N TYR A 276 -6.29 20.51 3.44
CA TYR A 276 -5.93 19.19 2.96
C TYR A 276 -4.44 19.07 2.61
N TYR A 277 -3.95 17.83 2.63
CA TYR A 277 -2.64 17.44 2.13
C TYR A 277 -2.78 16.15 1.31
N SER A 278 -2.40 16.22 0.03
CA SER A 278 -2.51 15.14 -0.95
C SER A 278 -1.14 14.76 -1.50
N ILE A 279 -0.96 13.46 -1.79
CA ILE A 279 0.12 12.97 -2.66
C ILE A 279 -0.49 12.68 -4.03
N ILE A 280 0.19 13.12 -5.09
CA ILE A 280 -0.22 12.91 -6.47
C ILE A 280 0.85 12.06 -7.15
N VAL A 281 0.43 10.98 -7.80
CA VAL A 281 1.32 10.06 -8.52
C VAL A 281 0.93 10.01 -9.99
N TYR A 282 1.88 10.30 -10.87
CA TYR A 282 1.75 10.11 -12.32
C TYR A 282 2.50 8.86 -12.76
N GLY A 283 1.91 8.09 -13.68
CA GLY A 283 2.59 7.03 -14.42
C GLY A 283 2.93 7.53 -15.83
N LEU A 284 4.20 7.39 -16.22
CA LEU A 284 4.70 7.84 -17.50
C LEU A 284 5.25 6.67 -18.33
N ASP A 285 5.13 6.76 -19.65
CA ASP A 285 5.74 5.83 -20.60
C ASP A 285 7.25 6.08 -20.80
N GLU A 286 7.89 5.31 -21.67
CA GLU A 286 9.32 5.46 -22.01
C GLU A 286 9.67 6.82 -22.64
N ASN A 287 8.69 7.48 -23.26
CA ASN A 287 8.81 8.81 -23.85
C ASN A 287 8.48 9.93 -22.84
N LYS A 288 8.33 9.57 -21.56
CA LYS A 288 8.01 10.47 -20.44
C LYS A 288 6.63 11.13 -20.58
N LYS A 289 5.71 10.50 -21.33
CA LYS A 289 4.34 10.97 -21.49
C LYS A 289 3.43 10.36 -20.43
N VAL A 290 2.54 11.18 -19.88
CA VAL A 290 1.49 10.74 -18.94
C VAL A 290 0.57 9.73 -19.64
N ILE A 291 0.45 8.54 -19.04
CA ILE A 291 -0.30 7.43 -19.63
C ILE A 291 -1.81 7.59 -19.40
N ASN A 292 -2.19 7.89 -18.16
CA ASN A 292 -3.56 8.02 -17.67
C ASN A 292 -3.66 9.11 -16.60
N ASN A 293 -4.87 9.41 -16.13
CA ASN A 293 -5.09 10.33 -15.02
C ASN A 293 -4.24 9.94 -13.80
N PRO A 294 -3.68 10.92 -13.07
CA PRO A 294 -2.89 10.63 -11.88
C PRO A 294 -3.73 9.99 -10.79
N ILE A 295 -3.06 9.30 -9.86
CA ILE A 295 -3.66 8.90 -8.60
C ILE A 295 -3.40 9.98 -7.58
N GLU A 296 -4.47 10.59 -7.07
CA GLU A 296 -4.42 11.51 -5.95
C GLU A 296 -4.91 10.80 -4.69
N LEU A 297 -4.06 10.74 -3.66
CA LEU A 297 -4.45 10.34 -2.32
C LEU A 297 -4.44 11.56 -1.41
N LYS A 298 -5.60 11.92 -0.87
CA LYS A 298 -5.71 12.91 0.20
C LYS A 298 -5.40 12.24 1.54
N LEU A 299 -4.16 12.41 2.05
CA LEU A 299 -3.73 11.81 3.34
C LEU A 299 -4.37 12.50 4.54
N VAL A 300 -4.62 13.80 4.40
CA VAL A 300 -5.25 14.63 5.43
C VAL A 300 -6.35 15.46 4.80
N GLU A 301 -7.52 15.45 5.42
CA GLU A 301 -8.66 16.31 5.06
C GLU A 301 -9.40 16.73 6.32
N TYR A 302 -9.38 18.02 6.61
CA TYR A 302 -10.09 18.58 7.76
C TYR A 302 -11.49 19.00 7.33
N LYS A 303 -12.47 18.10 7.49
CA LYS A 303 -13.89 18.41 7.19
C LYS A 303 -14.49 19.41 8.18
N ASP A 304 -13.89 19.52 9.36
CA ASP A 304 -14.19 20.47 10.42
C ASP A 304 -12.88 20.97 11.07
N ASP A 305 -12.99 21.87 12.06
CA ASP A 305 -11.84 22.48 12.74
C ASP A 305 -11.05 21.51 13.65
N LYS A 306 -11.55 20.28 13.84
CA LYS A 306 -10.95 19.22 14.65
C LYS A 306 -10.77 17.95 13.82
N GLY A 307 -10.25 18.10 12.60
CA GLY A 307 -9.93 16.98 11.73
C GLY A 307 -9.00 15.96 12.40
N SER A 308 -9.16 14.69 12.02
CA SER A 308 -8.30 13.61 12.48
C SER A 308 -7.19 13.36 11.46
N ILE A 309 -5.98 13.11 11.95
CA ILE A 309 -4.83 12.74 11.11
C ILE A 309 -4.55 11.26 11.32
N ASN A 310 -4.67 10.47 10.27
CA ASN A 310 -4.29 9.06 10.32
C ASN A 310 -2.77 8.92 10.27
N THR A 311 -2.19 8.40 11.34
CA THR A 311 -0.74 8.19 11.48
C THR A 311 -0.27 6.81 11.02
N ASN A 312 -1.15 5.94 10.52
CA ASN A 312 -0.76 4.63 10.01
C ASN A 312 -0.34 4.67 8.54
N TRP A 313 0.33 3.59 8.09
CA TRP A 313 0.59 3.36 6.67
C TRP A 313 -0.75 3.30 5.91
N GLN A 314 -0.86 4.08 4.85
CA GLN A 314 -2.02 4.12 3.98
C GLN A 314 -1.65 3.50 2.63
N LYS A 315 -2.40 2.49 2.22
CA LYS A 315 -2.21 1.81 0.94
C LYS A 315 -2.85 2.63 -0.19
N ILE A 316 -2.10 2.91 -1.24
CA ILE A 316 -2.56 3.49 -2.50
C ILE A 316 -2.59 2.40 -3.57
N LYS A 317 -3.69 2.31 -4.31
CA LYS A 317 -3.80 1.48 -5.52
C LYS A 317 -3.32 2.28 -6.73
N LEU A 318 -2.35 1.74 -7.47
CA LEU A 318 -1.68 2.41 -8.59
C LEU A 318 -2.01 1.79 -9.95
N ASP A 319 -2.77 0.69 -9.99
CA ASP A 319 -3.03 -0.08 -11.21
C ASP A 319 -3.71 0.72 -12.32
N LYS A 320 -4.47 1.76 -11.96
CA LYS A 320 -5.11 2.66 -12.93
C LYS A 320 -4.14 3.60 -13.65
N LEU A 321 -2.88 3.70 -13.22
CA LEU A 321 -1.84 4.42 -13.95
C LEU A 321 -1.49 3.73 -15.27
N GLY A 322 -1.67 2.40 -15.36
CA GLY A 322 -1.21 1.59 -16.49
C GLY A 322 0.27 1.21 -16.39
N ALA A 323 0.75 0.44 -17.36
CA ALA A 323 2.13 -0.02 -17.39
C ALA A 323 3.09 1.15 -17.62
N ALA A 324 3.95 1.45 -16.65
CA ALA A 324 4.73 2.67 -16.60
C ALA A 324 6.24 2.37 -16.63
N LYS A 325 6.99 3.26 -17.29
CA LYS A 325 8.46 3.33 -17.18
C LYS A 325 8.89 4.20 -16.02
N TYR A 326 8.13 5.25 -15.72
CA TYR A 326 8.42 6.17 -14.62
C TYR A 326 7.19 6.40 -13.75
N LEU A 327 7.41 6.52 -12.45
CA LEU A 327 6.46 7.14 -11.53
C LEU A 327 7.00 8.49 -11.12
N VAL A 328 6.16 9.52 -11.11
CA VAL A 328 6.52 10.86 -10.62
C VAL A 328 5.57 11.26 -9.51
N PHE A 329 6.13 11.74 -8.40
CA PHE A 329 5.39 12.10 -7.20
C PHE A 329 5.44 13.61 -7.01
N TYR A 330 4.30 14.16 -6.61
CA TYR A 330 4.15 15.54 -6.15
C TYR A 330 3.30 15.57 -4.88
N VAL A 331 3.33 16.70 -4.19
CA VAL A 331 2.39 17.01 -3.11
C VAL A 331 1.46 18.13 -3.53
N ASP A 332 0.22 18.09 -3.08
CA ASP A 332 -0.68 19.24 -3.10
C ASP A 332 -1.19 19.55 -1.69
N SER A 333 -1.32 20.83 -1.36
CA SER A 333 -1.79 21.29 -0.05
C SER A 333 -2.69 22.51 -0.20
N SER A 334 -3.66 22.68 0.69
CA SER A 334 -4.44 23.92 0.77
C SER A 334 -3.62 25.09 1.32
N ASP A 335 -2.57 24.82 2.08
CA ASP A 335 -1.66 25.83 2.63
C ASP A 335 -0.56 26.15 1.62
N LYS A 336 -0.79 27.22 0.86
CA LYS A 336 0.05 27.72 -0.23
C LYS A 336 0.25 29.23 -0.10
N GLY A 337 1.45 29.69 -0.41
CA GLY A 337 1.80 31.09 -0.57
C GLY A 337 2.24 31.40 -2.01
N GLU A 338 2.84 32.58 -2.19
CA GLU A 338 3.37 33.05 -3.47
C GLU A 338 4.46 32.12 -4.05
N TYR A 339 5.22 31.45 -3.19
CA TYR A 339 6.36 30.61 -3.57
C TYR A 339 6.04 29.10 -3.64
N GLY A 340 4.77 28.71 -3.52
CA GLY A 340 4.33 27.31 -3.55
C GLY A 340 3.69 26.84 -2.26
N ILE A 341 3.70 25.53 -2.02
CA ILE A 341 3.13 24.96 -0.79
C ILE A 341 3.99 25.36 0.42
N ASN A 342 3.36 25.79 1.51
CA ASN A 342 4.07 26.09 2.76
C ASN A 342 4.23 24.81 3.60
N THR A 343 3.25 23.91 3.53
CA THR A 343 3.32 22.60 4.22
C THR A 343 4.51 21.80 3.68
N PRO A 344 5.32 21.15 4.54
CA PRO A 344 6.47 20.38 4.11
C PRO A 344 6.10 19.32 3.08
N ALA A 345 6.74 19.37 1.90
CA ALA A 345 6.59 18.42 0.80
C ALA A 345 7.31 17.09 1.10
N LEU A 346 7.05 16.53 2.28
CA LEU A 346 7.73 15.35 2.80
C LEU A 346 6.72 14.25 3.12
N PHE A 347 7.03 13.03 2.73
CA PHE A 347 6.24 11.87 3.11
C PHE A 347 7.13 10.63 3.14
N THR A 348 6.59 9.52 3.62
CA THR A 348 7.31 8.25 3.68
C THR A 348 6.64 7.22 2.80
N VAL A 349 7.42 6.31 2.22
CA VAL A 349 6.90 5.22 1.39
C VAL A 349 7.55 3.88 1.71
N LYS A 350 6.82 2.81 1.50
CA LYS A 350 7.33 1.43 1.52
C LYS A 350 6.46 0.51 0.68
N ASP A 351 6.93 -0.73 0.51
CA ASP A 351 6.16 -1.82 -0.10
C ASP A 351 5.58 -1.44 -1.49
N LEU A 352 6.34 -0.74 -2.33
CA LEU A 352 5.94 -0.51 -3.72
C LEU A 352 5.91 -1.84 -4.46
N VAL A 353 4.76 -2.18 -5.05
CA VAL A 353 4.54 -3.42 -5.78
C VAL A 353 4.35 -3.10 -7.26
N VAL A 354 5.05 -3.83 -8.13
CA VAL A 354 4.81 -3.84 -9.58
C VAL A 354 4.54 -5.27 -10.06
N HIS A 355 3.64 -5.40 -11.01
CA HIS A 355 3.35 -6.64 -11.73
C HIS A 355 4.15 -6.68 -13.04
N LYS A 356 4.81 -7.80 -13.31
CA LYS A 356 5.53 -8.06 -14.57
C LYS A 356 4.55 -8.59 -15.60
N LEU A 357 4.21 -7.76 -16.59
CA LEU A 357 3.32 -8.18 -17.65
C LEU A 357 4.01 -9.22 -18.54
N ALA A 358 3.25 -10.22 -18.97
CA ALA A 358 3.72 -11.19 -19.97
C ALA A 358 4.14 -10.45 -21.25
N LYS A 359 5.16 -10.97 -21.93
CA LYS A 359 5.63 -10.43 -23.21
C LYS A 359 4.65 -10.69 -24.33
#